data_AF-A0A3M1HQ07-F1
#
_entry.id   AF-A0A3M1HQ07-F1
#
_cell.length_a   1.000
_cell.length_b   1.000
_cell.length_c   1.000
_cell.angle_alpha   90.00
_cell.angle_beta   90.00
_cell.angle_gamma   90.00
#
_symmetry.space_group_name_H-M   'P 1'
#
loop_
_entity.id
_entity.type
_entity.pdbx_description
1 polymer ?
#
loop_
_entity_poly.entity_id
_entity_poly.type
_entity_poly.pdbx_seq_one_letter_code
_entity_poly.pdbx_strand_id
1 'polypeptide(L)'
;DKVYVYVQWKDPKSQEVKIFRGEDLVYHLKKKKTLPRTGWIFTGSWFPWRQEKNTKIDTSRQWAYFGSFIGLYHNPFSVLNYPSEMGGEDTYFYANYLSLPPRDTKVQIVLTLKPVAEWDKASKSYTVFKNRKEKKHGKSRK
;
A
#
# COMPACT_ATOMS: atom_id res chain seq x y z
N ASP A 1 -4.01 -13.91 9.76
CA ASP A 1 -4.61 -12.82 10.56
C ASP A 1 -4.75 -11.52 9.78
N LYS A 2 -5.67 -10.64 10.20
CA LYS A 2 -5.80 -9.29 9.60
C LYS A 2 -4.71 -8.35 10.13
N VAL A 3 -4.09 -7.62 9.22
CA VAL A 3 -3.09 -6.59 9.48
C VAL A 3 -3.53 -5.28 8.84
N TYR A 4 -3.37 -4.21 9.59
CA TYR A 4 -3.74 -2.86 9.21
C TYR A 4 -2.47 -2.10 8.89
N VAL A 5 -2.28 -1.78 7.61
CA VAL A 5 -1.10 -1.07 7.10
C VAL A 5 -1.42 0.42 7.02
N TYR A 6 -0.61 1.22 7.70
CA TYR A 6 -0.62 2.67 7.58
C TYR A 6 0.72 3.14 7.02
N VAL A 7 0.66 4.19 6.22
CA VAL A 7 1.84 4.86 5.70
C VAL A 7 1.75 6.32 6.12
N GLN A 8 2.81 6.79 6.78
CA GLN A 8 2.88 8.16 7.24
C GLN A 8 4.18 8.84 6.81
N TRP A 9 4.09 10.14 6.60
CA TRP A 9 5.24 10.98 6.27
C TRP A 9 4.99 12.41 6.69
N LYS A 10 6.07 13.16 6.91
CA LYS A 10 6.01 14.60 7.09
C LYS A 10 5.94 15.27 5.72
N ASP A 11 4.88 16.01 5.44
CA ASP A 11 4.76 16.73 4.17
C ASP A 11 5.86 17.79 4.08
N PRO A 12 6.71 17.79 3.04
CA PRO A 12 7.82 18.74 2.96
C PRO A 12 7.35 20.20 2.84
N LYS A 13 6.13 20.45 2.33
CA LYS A 13 5.57 21.79 2.17
C LYS A 13 4.87 22.27 3.43
N SER A 14 3.95 21.49 3.99
CA SER A 14 3.18 21.93 5.17
C SER A 14 3.82 21.58 6.50
N GLN A 15 4.84 20.70 6.51
CA GLN A 15 5.46 20.13 7.71
C GLN A 15 4.50 19.30 8.59
N GLU A 16 3.25 19.10 8.16
CA GLU A 16 2.27 18.26 8.85
C GLU A 16 2.54 16.78 8.59
N VAL A 17 2.23 15.93 9.58
CA VAL A 17 2.25 14.49 9.40
C VAL A 17 0.99 14.05 8.66
N LYS A 18 1.19 13.48 7.48
CA LYS A 18 0.13 12.83 6.70
C LYS A 18 0.12 11.35 7.00
N ILE A 19 -1.07 10.79 7.15
CA ILE A 19 -1.29 9.37 7.43
C ILE A 19 -2.35 8.83 6.48
N PHE A 20 -2.03 7.74 5.79
CA PHE A 20 -2.92 7.05 4.86
C PHE A 20 -2.99 5.56 5.17
N ARG A 21 -4.12 4.93 4.85
CA ARG A 21 -4.17 3.47 4.75
C ARG A 21 -3.38 3.04 3.53
N GLY A 22 -2.70 1.90 3.62
CA GLY A 22 -2.03 1.31 2.45
C GLY A 22 -3.00 1.15 1.27
N GLU A 23 -4.24 0.77 1.55
CA GLU A 23 -5.33 0.65 0.59
C GLU A 23 -5.67 1.96 -0.15
N ASP A 24 -5.50 3.12 0.50
CA ASP A 24 -5.79 4.43 -0.13
C ASP A 24 -4.69 4.86 -1.11
N LEU A 25 -3.48 4.32 -0.94
CA LEU A 25 -2.32 4.62 -1.78
C LEU A 25 -2.29 3.79 -3.06
N VAL A 26 -3.24 2.88 -3.24
CA VAL A 26 -3.35 2.02 -4.41
C VAL A 26 -4.64 2.35 -5.15
N TYR A 27 -4.52 2.56 -6.45
CA TYR A 27 -5.63 2.80 -7.36
C TYR A 27 -5.91 1.55 -8.20
N HIS A 28 -7.18 1.15 -8.24
CA HIS A 28 -7.63 0.04 -9.05
C HIS A 28 -8.18 0.55 -10.39
N LEU A 29 -7.50 0.25 -11.48
CA LEU A 29 -7.80 0.78 -12.82
C LEU A 29 -9.21 0.41 -13.29
N LYS A 30 -9.57 -0.88 -13.24
CA LYS A 30 -10.89 -1.39 -13.66
C LYS A 30 -12.04 -0.80 -12.84
N LYS A 31 -11.88 -0.69 -11.51
CA LYS A 31 -12.91 -0.17 -10.60
C LYS A 31 -12.90 1.38 -10.50
N LYS A 32 -11.90 2.05 -11.09
CA LYS A 32 -11.67 3.50 -11.07
C LYS A 32 -11.75 4.13 -9.67
N LYS A 33 -11.20 3.43 -8.66
CA LYS A 33 -11.23 3.86 -7.25
C LYS A 33 -10.06 3.27 -6.47
N THR A 34 -9.83 3.80 -5.27
CA THR A 34 -8.89 3.19 -4.31
C THR A 34 -9.39 1.84 -3.82
N LEU A 35 -8.51 1.05 -3.21
CA LEU A 35 -8.89 -0.25 -2.68
C LEU A 35 -9.87 -0.11 -1.51
N PRO A 36 -10.84 -1.04 -1.39
CA PRO A 36 -11.61 -1.20 -0.16
C PRO A 36 -10.70 -1.42 1.05
N ARG A 37 -10.97 -0.69 2.14
CA ARG A 37 -10.25 -0.81 3.42
C ARG A 37 -10.71 -2.04 4.20
N THR A 38 -10.21 -3.21 3.81
CA THR A 38 -10.55 -4.50 4.42
C THR A 38 -9.50 -5.00 5.39
N GLY A 39 -8.32 -4.36 5.41
CA GLY A 39 -7.11 -4.91 5.99
C GLY A 39 -6.42 -5.89 5.04
N TRP A 40 -5.16 -6.15 5.36
CA TRP A 40 -4.27 -7.08 4.68
C TRP A 40 -4.27 -8.40 5.44
N ILE A 41 -3.93 -9.48 4.76
CA ILE A 41 -3.82 -10.80 5.37
C ILE A 41 -2.34 -11.07 5.59
N PHE A 42 -1.97 -11.32 6.84
CA PHE A 42 -0.69 -11.94 7.14
C PHE A 42 -0.73 -13.40 6.67
N THR A 43 0.06 -13.69 5.64
CA THR A 43 0.17 -15.00 5.00
C THR A 43 1.43 -15.76 5.44
N GLY A 44 2.22 -15.17 6.34
CA GLY A 44 3.54 -15.67 6.68
C GLY A 44 4.55 -15.37 5.58
N SER A 45 5.80 -15.77 5.81
CA SER A 45 6.90 -15.59 4.88
C SER A 45 7.48 -16.96 4.55
N TRP A 46 7.57 -17.30 3.26
CA TRP A 46 8.52 -18.33 2.87
C TRP A 46 9.91 -17.72 2.99
N PHE A 47 10.58 -18.00 4.11
CA PHE A 47 12.03 -17.90 4.18
C PHE A 47 12.55 -19.25 3.67
N PRO A 48 13.23 -19.32 2.52
CA PRO A 48 13.94 -20.51 2.14
C PRO A 48 15.13 -20.69 3.09
N TRP A 49 14.85 -21.25 4.27
CA TRP A 49 15.87 -21.78 5.17
C TRP A 49 16.33 -23.11 4.60
N ARG A 50 17.27 -23.04 3.67
CA ARG A 50 18.29 -24.07 3.52
C ARG A 50 19.53 -23.45 2.90
N GLN A 51 20.44 -23.05 3.76
CA GLN A 51 21.85 -23.03 3.40
C GLN A 51 22.25 -24.51 3.27
N GLU A 52 22.14 -25.08 2.07
CA GLU A 52 22.88 -26.30 1.79
C GLU A 52 24.35 -25.97 2.01
N LYS A 53 25.00 -26.70 2.93
CA LYS A 53 26.36 -26.44 3.45
C LYS A 53 27.46 -26.33 2.38
N ASN A 54 27.14 -26.48 1.09
CA ASN A 54 28.08 -26.44 -0.04
C ASN A 54 27.67 -25.55 -1.22
N THR A 55 26.56 -24.82 -1.16
CA THR A 55 26.17 -23.92 -2.26
C THR A 55 26.29 -22.46 -1.82
N LYS A 56 27.12 -21.67 -2.50
CA LYS A 56 27.27 -20.21 -2.33
C LYS A 56 26.03 -19.42 -2.78
N ILE A 57 24.83 -19.91 -2.52
CA ILE A 57 23.59 -19.21 -2.82
C ILE A 57 23.22 -18.42 -1.57
N ASP A 58 23.50 -17.13 -1.61
CA ASP A 58 23.11 -16.16 -0.60
C ASP A 58 21.57 -16.02 -0.58
N THR A 59 20.89 -16.82 0.24
CA THR A 59 19.43 -16.82 0.38
C THR A 59 18.89 -15.54 1.01
N SER A 60 19.75 -14.70 1.63
CA SER A 60 19.36 -13.37 2.11
C SER A 60 18.89 -12.45 0.97
N ARG A 61 19.30 -12.77 -0.27
CA ARG A 61 18.90 -12.05 -1.49
C ARG A 61 17.62 -12.59 -2.13
N GLN A 62 17.04 -13.71 -1.69
CA GLN A 62 15.79 -14.20 -2.29
C GLN A 62 14.60 -13.28 -1.99
N TRP A 63 14.62 -12.61 -0.83
CA TRP A 63 13.72 -11.49 -0.52
C TRP A 63 14.00 -10.22 -1.34
N ALA A 64 15.14 -10.11 -2.01
CA ALA A 64 15.39 -9.05 -2.99
C ALA A 64 15.09 -9.51 -4.42
N TYR A 65 15.12 -10.83 -4.68
CA TYR A 65 14.92 -11.44 -6.00
C TYR A 65 13.44 -11.75 -6.32
N PHE A 66 12.62 -12.12 -5.33
CA PHE A 66 11.16 -12.34 -5.48
C PHE A 66 10.32 -11.28 -4.72
N GLY A 67 10.84 -10.82 -3.59
CA GLY A 67 10.89 -9.45 -3.05
C GLY A 67 9.71 -8.48 -2.93
N SER A 68 8.47 -8.95 -2.77
CA SER A 68 7.38 -8.07 -2.33
C SER A 68 7.05 -8.29 -0.85
N PHE A 69 7.33 -7.32 0.03
CA PHE A 69 6.90 -7.40 1.44
C PHE A 69 5.37 -7.34 1.58
N ILE A 70 4.73 -6.56 0.71
CA ILE A 70 3.28 -6.36 0.64
C ILE A 70 2.82 -6.62 -0.80
N GLY A 71 2.04 -7.67 -1.02
CA GLY A 71 1.47 -8.06 -2.32
C GLY A 71 0.02 -7.59 -2.51
N LEU A 72 -0.29 -7.03 -3.68
CA LEU A 72 -1.64 -6.55 -4.05
C LEU A 72 -2.55 -7.65 -4.62
N TYR A 73 -1.97 -8.81 -4.86
CA TYR A 73 -2.55 -10.02 -5.38
C TYR A 73 -1.97 -11.19 -4.58
N HIS A 74 -2.54 -12.38 -4.73
CA HIS A 74 -2.07 -13.55 -3.99
C HIS A 74 -0.67 -13.96 -4.45
N ASN A 75 0.34 -13.52 -3.70
CA ASN A 75 1.73 -13.85 -3.92
C ASN A 75 2.24 -14.72 -2.75
N PRO A 76 2.60 -15.99 -3.01
CA PRO A 76 3.07 -16.92 -1.98
C PRO A 76 4.42 -16.49 -1.35
N PHE A 77 5.13 -15.57 -1.99
CA PHE A 77 6.40 -15.03 -1.51
C PHE A 77 6.25 -13.74 -0.69
N SER A 78 5.03 -13.19 -0.57
CA SER A 78 4.80 -11.96 0.18
C SER A 78 4.34 -12.22 1.62
N VAL A 79 4.76 -11.34 2.53
CA VAL A 79 4.44 -11.43 3.96
C VAL A 79 3.01 -11.01 4.25
N LEU A 80 2.56 -9.98 3.53
CA LEU A 80 1.23 -9.41 3.61
C LEU A 80 0.58 -9.44 2.23
N ASN A 81 -0.59 -10.06 2.12
CA ASN A 81 -1.36 -10.08 0.89
C ASN A 81 -2.64 -9.25 1.02
N TYR A 82 -2.99 -8.48 0.00
CA TYR A 82 -4.31 -7.89 -0.12
C TYR A 82 -5.33 -8.99 -0.46
N PRO A 83 -6.52 -9.05 0.18
CA PRO A 83 -7.58 -10.00 -0.17
C PRO A 83 -8.25 -9.63 -1.51
N SER A 84 -7.49 -9.68 -2.59
CA SER A 84 -7.94 -9.36 -3.94
C SER A 84 -8.85 -10.46 -4.49
N GLU A 85 -9.97 -10.06 -5.10
CA GLU A 85 -10.84 -10.96 -5.88
C GLU A 85 -10.19 -11.38 -7.21
N MET A 86 -9.11 -10.71 -7.63
CA MET A 86 -8.45 -10.94 -8.93
C MET A 86 -7.36 -12.02 -8.90
N GLY A 87 -7.25 -12.76 -7.79
CA GLY A 87 -6.30 -13.87 -7.68
C GLY A 87 -4.86 -13.40 -7.79
N GLY A 88 -4.14 -13.88 -8.82
CA GLY A 88 -2.74 -13.56 -9.10
C GLY A 88 -2.50 -12.45 -10.12
N GLU A 89 -3.54 -11.79 -10.63
CA GLU A 89 -3.40 -10.76 -11.66
C GLU A 89 -3.08 -9.37 -11.06
N ASP A 90 -1.97 -8.78 -11.49
CA ASP A 90 -1.42 -7.53 -10.94
C ASP A 90 -1.57 -6.30 -11.87
N THR A 91 -1.98 -6.52 -13.11
CA THR A 91 -2.08 -5.52 -14.20
C THR A 91 -3.01 -4.35 -13.91
N TYR A 92 -3.91 -4.48 -12.94
CA TYR A 92 -4.95 -3.49 -12.64
C TYR A 92 -4.63 -2.58 -11.45
N PHE A 93 -3.51 -2.77 -10.77
CA PHE A 93 -3.15 -2.01 -9.58
C PHE A 93 -2.03 -1.01 -9.85
N TYR A 94 -2.30 0.25 -9.53
CA TYR A 94 -1.37 1.35 -9.75
C TYR A 94 -1.16 2.14 -8.47
N ALA A 95 -0.02 2.81 -8.36
CA ALA A 95 0.18 3.77 -7.30
C ALA A 95 -0.80 4.96 -7.47
N ASN A 96 -1.49 5.34 -6.39
CA ASN A 96 -2.39 6.48 -6.41
C ASN A 96 -1.58 7.78 -6.30
N TYR A 97 -1.03 8.25 -7.43
CA TYR A 97 -0.16 9.43 -7.50
C TYR A 97 -0.75 10.70 -6.86
N LEU A 98 -2.08 10.79 -6.75
CA LEU A 98 -2.74 11.90 -6.06
C LEU A 98 -2.57 11.85 -4.54
N SER A 99 -2.32 10.69 -3.96
CA SER A 99 -2.19 10.51 -2.50
C SER A 99 -0.76 10.22 -2.05
N LEU A 100 0.15 9.94 -2.98
CA LEU A 100 1.55 9.64 -2.66
C LEU A 100 2.30 10.87 -2.14
N PRO A 101 3.33 10.66 -1.31
CA PRO A 101 4.28 11.72 -1.00
C PRO A 101 5.05 12.15 -2.25
N PRO A 102 5.66 13.35 -2.25
CA PRO A 102 6.66 13.72 -3.24
C PRO A 102 7.80 12.70 -3.30
N ARG A 103 8.48 12.63 -4.45
CA ARG A 103 9.65 11.79 -4.64
C ARG A 103 10.69 12.06 -3.55
N ASP A 104 11.40 11.01 -3.12
CA ASP A 104 12.47 11.04 -2.12
C ASP A 104 12.02 11.43 -0.69
N THR A 105 10.71 11.52 -0.45
CA THR A 105 10.17 11.71 0.91
C THR A 105 10.35 10.44 1.73
N LYS A 106 10.96 10.57 2.91
CA LYS A 106 11.04 9.47 3.88
C LYS A 106 9.63 9.12 4.37
N VAL A 107 9.27 7.85 4.23
CA VAL A 107 8.00 7.31 4.71
C VAL A 107 8.24 6.34 5.86
N GLN A 108 7.27 6.26 6.76
CA GLN A 108 7.19 5.22 7.78
C GLN A 108 5.97 4.34 7.50
N ILE A 109 6.19 3.04 7.45
CA ILE A 109 5.12 2.05 7.37
C ILE A 109 4.86 1.54 8.79
N VAL A 110 3.60 1.58 9.21
CA VAL A 110 3.16 1.12 10.52
C VAL A 110 2.18 -0.03 10.35
N LEU A 111 2.48 -1.16 10.97
CA LEU A 111 1.64 -2.36 10.98
C LEU A 111 0.94 -2.48 12.33
N THR A 112 -0.37 -2.72 12.31
CA THR A 112 -1.17 -2.87 13.52
C THR A 112 -2.14 -4.05 13.38
N LEU A 113 -2.53 -4.66 14.50
CA LEU A 113 -3.50 -5.77 14.53
C LEU A 113 -4.96 -5.29 14.61
N LYS A 114 -5.18 -4.01 14.94
CA LYS A 114 -6.48 -3.37 15.05
C LYS A 114 -6.47 -2.05 14.27
N PRO A 115 -7.60 -1.62 13.69
CA PRO A 115 -7.68 -0.30 13.07
C PRO A 115 -7.49 0.80 14.14
N VAL A 116 -6.91 1.93 13.73
CA VAL A 116 -6.69 3.11 14.56
C VAL A 116 -7.67 4.16 14.07
N ALA A 117 -8.74 4.38 14.84
CA ALA A 117 -9.90 5.16 14.38
C ALA A 117 -9.53 6.60 14.02
N GLU A 118 -8.61 7.21 14.75
CA GLU A 118 -8.09 8.55 14.51
C GLU A 118 -7.40 8.65 13.15
N TRP A 119 -6.58 7.65 12.81
CA TRP A 119 -5.84 7.59 11.55
C TRP A 119 -6.77 7.27 10.36
N ASP A 120 -7.81 6.46 10.59
CA ASP A 120 -8.83 6.21 9.59
C ASP A 120 -9.64 7.47 9.26
N LYS A 121 -9.93 8.31 10.26
CA LYS A 121 -10.57 9.62 10.06
C LYS A 121 -9.63 10.58 9.32
N ALA A 122 -8.36 10.67 9.74
CA ALA A 122 -7.37 11.55 9.12
C ALA A 122 -7.15 11.21 7.64
N SER A 123 -7.02 9.93 7.29
CA SER A 123 -6.85 9.50 5.91
C SER A 123 -8.06 9.82 5.02
N LYS A 124 -9.29 9.67 5.54
CA LYS A 124 -10.53 9.98 4.78
C LYS A 124 -10.68 11.46 4.47
N SER A 125 -10.28 12.35 5.38
CA SER A 125 -10.43 13.79 5.17
C SER A 125 -9.62 14.26 3.95
N TYR A 126 -8.39 13.76 3.78
CA TYR A 126 -7.55 14.10 2.62
C TYR A 126 -8.12 13.60 1.28
N THR A 127 -8.72 12.41 1.23
CA THR A 127 -9.34 11.87 0.01
C THR A 127 -10.58 12.68 -0.41
N VAL A 128 -11.40 13.12 0.55
CA VAL A 128 -12.62 13.89 0.28
C VAL A 128 -12.31 15.31 -0.18
N PHE A 129 -11.31 15.97 0.41
CA PHE A 129 -10.92 17.34 0.03
C PHE A 129 -10.39 17.43 -1.41
N LYS A 130 -9.65 16.43 -1.90
CA LYS A 130 -9.15 16.41 -3.29
C LYS A 130 -10.25 16.19 -4.33
N ASN A 131 -11.15 15.22 -4.08
CA ASN A 131 -12.29 14.95 -4.98
C ASN A 131 -13.24 16.16 -5.14
N ARG A 132 -13.35 17.03 -4.12
CA ARG A 132 -14.12 18.27 -4.20
C ARG A 132 -13.46 19.36 -5.04
N LYS A 133 -12.12 19.45 -5.05
CA LYS A 133 -11.40 20.44 -5.88
C LYS A 133 -11.47 20.09 -7.36
N GLU A 134 -11.35 18.82 -7.73
CA GLU A 134 -11.42 18.38 -9.13
C GLU A 134 -12.81 18.58 -9.74
N LYS A 135 -13.89 18.29 -9.00
CA LYS A 135 -15.26 18.55 -9.47
C LYS A 135 -15.57 20.03 -9.71
N LYS A 136 -14.84 20.96 -9.10
CA LYS A 136 -15.02 22.41 -9.30
C LYS A 136 -14.29 22.97 -10.52
N HIS A 137 -13.34 22.24 -11.12
CA HIS A 137 -12.61 22.69 -12.32
C HIS A 137 -13.10 22.03 -13.62
N GLY A 138 -13.96 21.01 -13.56
CA GLY A 138 -14.57 20.39 -14.75
C GLY A 138 -15.82 21.09 -15.32
N LYS A 139 -16.14 22.33 -14.89
CA LYS A 139 -17.36 23.05 -15.30
C LYS A 139 -17.14 24.37 -16.04
N SER A 140 -15.95 24.62 -16.58
CA SER A 140 -15.74 25.78 -17.47
C SER A 140 -15.05 25.34 -18.76
N ARG A 141 -15.88 25.07 -19.76
CA ARG A 141 -15.63 25.19 -21.21
C ARG A 141 -16.88 24.65 -21.93
N LYS A 142 -17.85 25.53 -22.10
CA LYS A 142 -18.77 25.52 -23.26
C LYS A 142 -18.32 26.64 -24.17
#